data_AF-L9XX21-F1
#
_entry.id   AF-L9XX21-F1
#
_cell.length_a   1.000
_cell.length_b   1.000
_cell.length_c   1.000
_cell.angle_alpha   90.00
_cell.angle_beta   90.00
_cell.angle_gamma   90.00
#
_symmetry.space_group_name_H-M   'P 1'
#
loop_
_entity.id
_entity.type
_entity.pdbx_description
1 polymer ?
#
loop_
_entity_poly.entity_id
_entity_poly.type
_entity_poly.pdbx_seq_one_letter_code
_entity_poly.pdbx_strand_id
1 'polypeptide(L)' 'MNRQLAAGLAATAAGLASFVALGAAGALRHPQAAVAHTRPAEFLAIGGSLGLVTVGVLVALFAYVEPRT' A
#
# COMPACT_ATOMS: atom_id res chain seq x y z
N MET A 1 9.03 -19.76 10.87
CA MET A 1 8.74 -18.51 10.14
C MET A 1 8.22 -17.48 11.13
N ASN A 2 8.93 -16.36 11.33
CA ASN A 2 8.56 -15.34 12.32
C ASN A 2 7.18 -14.75 11.98
N ARG A 3 6.22 -14.82 12.91
CA ARG A 3 4.84 -14.34 12.71
C ARG A 3 4.79 -12.87 12.27
N GLN A 4 5.73 -12.06 12.73
CA GLN A 4 5.89 -10.65 12.33
C GLN A 4 6.30 -10.47 10.87
N LEU A 5 7.19 -11.33 10.37
CA LEU A 5 7.63 -11.30 8.98
C LEU A 5 6.50 -11.73 8.03
N ALA A 6 5.72 -12.74 8.43
CA ALA A 6 4.51 -13.14 7.70
C ALA A 6 3.44 -12.02 7.70
N ALA A 7 3.25 -11.33 8.82
CA ALA A 7 2.32 -10.22 8.92
C ALA A 7 2.75 -9.01 8.07
N GLY A 8 4.05 -8.68 8.06
CA GLY A 8 4.60 -7.61 7.23
C GLY A 8 4.45 -7.91 5.73
N LEU A 9 4.73 -9.15 5.31
CA LEU A 9 4.52 -9.59 3.92
C LEU A 9 3.03 -9.57 3.52
N ALA A 10 2.13 -10.03 4.39
CA ALA A 10 0.70 -9.99 4.13
C ALA A 10 0.16 -8.55 4.00
N ALA A 11 0.60 -7.63 4.87
CA ALA A 11 0.25 -6.22 4.79
C ALA A 11 0.80 -5.56 3.50
N THR A 12 2.03 -5.89 3.13
CA THR A 12 2.66 -5.40 1.88
C THR A 12 1.89 -5.91 0.66
N ALA A 13 1.56 -7.19 0.62
CA ALA A 13 0.78 -7.80 -0.46
C ALA A 13 -0.63 -7.21 -0.56
N ALA A 14 -1.29 -6.98 0.57
CA ALA A 14 -2.60 -6.34 0.62
C ALA A 14 -2.54 -4.90 0.08
N GLY A 15 -1.54 -4.11 0.47
CA GLY A 15 -1.36 -2.74 -0.01
C GLY A 15 -1.10 -2.67 -1.53
N LEU A 16 -0.26 -3.59 -2.05
CA LEU A 16 -0.03 -3.75 -3.48
C LEU A 16 -1.30 -4.16 -4.23
N ALA A 17 -2.05 -5.13 -3.72
CA ALA A 17 -3.31 -5.56 -4.32
C ALA A 17 -4.33 -4.41 -4.37
N SER A 18 -4.44 -3.62 -3.29
CA SER A 18 -5.28 -2.42 -3.26
C SER A 18 -4.83 -1.37 -4.27
N PHE A 19 -3.52 -1.13 -4.41
CA PHE A 19 -2.97 -0.18 -5.36
C PHE A 19 -3.23 -0.61 -6.83
N VAL A 20 -3.05 -1.88 -7.13
CA VAL A 20 -3.36 -2.46 -8.44
C VAL A 20 -4.87 -2.37 -8.73
N ALA A 21 -5.72 -2.66 -7.75
CA ALA A 21 -7.17 -2.52 -7.88
C ALA A 21 -7.60 -1.06 -8.12
N LEU A 22 -6.97 -0.09 -7.45
CA LEU A 22 -7.17 1.35 -7.69
C LEU A 22 -6.74 1.77 -9.10
N GLY A 23 -5.62 1.22 -9.59
CA GLY A 23 -5.19 1.41 -10.98
C GLY A 23 -6.18 0.83 -11.98
N ALA A 24 -6.63 -0.42 -11.78
CA ALA A 24 -7.58 -1.11 -12.66
C ALA A 24 -8.98 -0.46 -12.65
N ALA A 25 -9.42 0.07 -11.51
CA ALA A 25 -10.67 0.84 -11.39
C ALA A 25 -10.60 2.20 -12.09
N GLY A 26 -9.43 2.58 -12.62
CA GLY A 26 -9.22 3.85 -13.29
C GLY A 26 -9.29 5.03 -12.32
N ALA A 27 -8.87 4.85 -11.06
CA ALA A 27 -8.63 5.96 -10.13
C ALA A 27 -7.28 6.64 -10.41
N LEU A 28 -6.32 5.91 -10.99
CA LEU A 28 -5.08 6.46 -11.53
C LEU A 28 -5.32 7.04 -12.94
N ARG A 29 -6.18 8.06 -13.06
CA ARG A 29 -6.41 8.75 -14.35
C ARG A 29 -5.26 9.71 -14.64
N HIS A 30 -5.04 9.98 -15.93
CA HIS A 30 -4.11 11.04 -16.35
C HIS A 30 -4.40 12.37 -15.63
N PRO A 31 -3.36 13.10 -15.21
CA PRO A 31 -3.49 14.30 -14.37
C PRO A 31 -4.37 15.40 -14.99
N GLN A 32 -4.49 15.42 -16.33
CA GLN A 32 -5.34 16.37 -17.05
C GLN A 32 -6.85 16.13 -16.86
N ALA A 33 -7.27 14.88 -16.56
CA ALA A 33 -8.67 14.56 -16.23
C ALA A 33 -8.97 14.68 -14.72
N ALA A 34 -7.94 14.61 -13.88
CA ALA A 34 -8.07 14.67 -12.42
C ALA A 34 -8.42 16.08 -11.91
N VAL A 35 -7.93 17.14 -12.58
CA VAL A 35 -8.20 18.55 -12.20
C VAL A 35 -9.70 18.88 -12.21
N ALA A 36 -10.50 18.21 -13.04
CA ALA A 36 -11.94 18.44 -13.11
C ALA A 36 -12.71 17.73 -11.97
N HIS A 37 -12.19 16.64 -11.40
CA HIS A 37 -12.92 15.73 -10.51
C HIS A 37 -12.04 15.12 -9.41
N THR A 38 -11.23 15.91 -8.70
CA THR A 38 -10.47 15.41 -7.54
C THR A 38 -11.45 15.02 -6.43
N ARG A 39 -11.86 13.75 -6.37
CA ARG A 39 -12.75 13.25 -5.31
C ARG A 39 -11.90 12.90 -4.09
N PRO A 40 -12.17 13.49 -2.90
CA PRO A 40 -11.37 13.27 -1.69
C PRO A 40 -11.25 11.79 -1.28
N ALA A 41 -12.26 10.98 -1.64
CA ALA A 41 -12.24 9.53 -1.42
C ALA A 41 -11.14 8.79 -2.23
N GLU A 42 -10.89 9.20 -3.47
CA GLU A 42 -9.84 8.59 -4.31
C GLU A 42 -8.45 8.94 -3.80
N PHE A 43 -8.27 10.18 -3.33
CA PHE A 43 -7.02 10.62 -2.72
C PHE A 43 -6.69 9.85 -1.43
N LEU A 44 -7.69 9.64 -0.56
CA LEU A 44 -7.54 8.83 0.65
C LEU A 44 -7.27 7.36 0.34
N ALA A 45 -7.87 6.81 -0.71
CA ALA A 45 -7.64 5.42 -1.10
C ALA A 45 -6.21 5.21 -1.66
N ILE A 46 -5.73 6.13 -2.50
CA ILE A 46 -4.35 6.09 -3.01
C ILE A 46 -3.35 6.29 -1.87
N GLY A 47 -3.52 7.34 -1.06
CA GLY A 47 -2.65 7.62 0.08
C GLY A 47 -2.65 6.50 1.13
N GLY A 48 -3.82 5.92 1.41
CA GLY A 48 -3.99 4.79 2.32
C GLY A 48 -3.33 3.52 1.82
N SER A 49 -3.45 3.20 0.52
CA SER A 49 -2.76 2.05 -0.07
C SER A 49 -1.24 2.20 -0.01
N LEU A 50 -0.71 3.39 -0.34
CA LEU A 50 0.72 3.68 -0.18
C LEU A 50 1.17 3.58 1.27
N GLY A 51 0.43 4.18 2.20
CA GLY A 51 0.73 4.10 3.64
C GLY A 51 0.76 2.65 4.13
N LEU A 52 -0.19 1.82 3.69
CA LEU A 52 -0.24 0.40 4.06
C LEU A 52 0.98 -0.37 3.52
N VAL A 53 1.39 -0.11 2.28
CA VAL A 53 2.61 -0.69 1.69
C VAL A 53 3.84 -0.25 2.48
N THR A 54 3.98 1.04 2.80
CA THR A 54 5.12 1.55 3.57
C THR A 54 5.21 0.90 4.95
N VAL A 55 4.10 0.82 5.68
CA VAL A 55 4.06 0.16 7.00
C VAL A 55 4.37 -1.33 6.88
N GLY A 56 3.79 -2.02 5.89
CA GLY A 56 4.07 -3.44 5.65
C GLY A 56 5.55 -3.71 5.37
N VAL A 57 6.18 -2.88 4.53
CA VAL A 57 7.60 -2.98 4.19
C VAL A 57 8.49 -2.70 5.40
N LEU A 58 8.18 -1.66 6.19
CA LEU A 58 8.93 -1.35 7.40
C LEU A 58 8.83 -2.50 8.42
N VAL A 59 7.64 -3.03 8.66
CA VAL A 59 7.44 -4.17 9.57
C VAL A 59 8.20 -5.41 9.08
N ALA A 60 8.16 -5.69 7.77
CA ALA A 60 8.89 -6.80 7.19
C ALA A 60 10.43 -6.61 7.31
N LEU A 61 10.93 -5.40 7.04
CA LEU A 61 12.35 -5.06 7.17
C LEU A 61 12.82 -5.15 8.62
N PHE A 62 12.09 -4.57 9.58
CA PHE A 62 12.44 -4.68 11.01
C PHE A 62 12.45 -6.13 11.48
N ALA A 63 11.45 -6.93 11.08
CA ALA A 63 11.41 -8.35 11.42
C ALA A 63 12.52 -9.18 10.74
N TYR A 64 13.08 -8.69 9.62
CA TYR A 64 14.17 -9.32 8.88
C TYR A 64 15.56 -8.90 9.39
N VAL A 65 15.74 -7.63 9.77
CA VAL A 65 16.99 -7.04 10.28
C VAL A 65 17.20 -7.36 11.76
N GLU A 66 16.12 -7.59 12.51
CA GLU A 66 16.17 -8.04 13.89
C GLU A 66 15.73 -9.51 14.01
N PRO A 67 16.41 -10.47 13.35
CA PRO A 67 16.17 -11.87 13.61
C PRO A 67 16.77 -12.15 15.00
N ARG A 68 15.90 -12.12 16.03
CA ARG A 68 16.25 -12.47 17.42
C ARG A 68 17.30 -13.59 17.44
N THR A 69 18.52 -13.25 17.85
CA THR A 69 19.49 -14.17 18.44
C THR A 69 18.91 -14.78 19.72
#